data_AF-A0A922LCP7-F1
#
_entry.id   AF-A0A922LCP7-F1
#
_cell.length_a   1.000
_cell.length_b   1.000
_cell.length_c   1.000
_cell.angle_alpha   90.00
_cell.angle_beta   90.00
_cell.angle_gamma   90.00
#
_symmetry.space_group_name_H-M   'P 1'
#
loop_
_entity.id
_entity.type
_entity.pdbx_description
1 polymer ?
#
loop_
_entity_poly.entity_id
_entity_poly.type
_entity_poly.pdbx_seq_one_letter_code
_entity_poly.pdbx_strand_id
1 'polypeptide(L)'
;MLHKFRFPSFIMNGNFYTIIKNNNNNHFQSIRLMSIAKNVDQVSPSSSDTAFKIEHDVKQQKFRINFDPDNEAFIKYERLGNNEVLLHHTEVPEQFRSTGIAKNLAMEAFKHFDDTQQKMIITCTYLQKVDKKRKNVVVN
;
A
#
# COMPACT_ATOMS: atom_id res chain seq x y z
N MET A 1 -22.14 -39.00 11.00
CA MET A 1 -20.85 -38.27 11.13
C MET A 1 -20.34 -37.92 9.74
N LEU A 2 -19.84 -36.69 9.58
CA LEU A 2 -19.11 -36.11 8.43
C LEU A 2 -19.94 -35.61 7.23
N HIS A 3 -20.39 -34.35 7.29
CA HIS A 3 -20.66 -33.53 6.10
C HIS A 3 -19.38 -32.84 5.65
N LYS A 4 -18.87 -33.26 4.50
CA LYS A 4 -17.70 -32.73 3.82
C LYS A 4 -18.17 -31.58 2.91
N PHE A 5 -18.08 -30.35 3.39
CA PHE A 5 -18.28 -29.16 2.55
C PHE A 5 -17.09 -29.04 1.57
N ARG A 6 -17.38 -29.31 0.29
CA ARG A 6 -16.47 -29.14 -0.85
C ARG A 6 -16.88 -27.84 -1.54
N PHE A 7 -16.14 -26.75 -1.29
CA PHE A 7 -16.28 -25.53 -2.08
C PHE A 7 -15.67 -25.73 -3.48
N PRO A 8 -16.31 -25.26 -4.56
CA PRO A 8 -15.69 -25.21 -5.88
C PRO A 8 -14.85 -23.93 -6.02
N SER A 9 -13.54 -24.09 -6.20
CA SER A 9 -12.64 -22.99 -6.55
C SER A 9 -12.75 -22.72 -8.04
N PHE A 10 -13.34 -21.57 -8.40
CA PHE A 10 -13.39 -21.06 -9.77
C PHE A 10 -12.01 -20.54 -10.18
N ILE A 11 -11.47 -21.09 -11.27
CA ILE A 11 -10.32 -20.56 -12.03
C ILE A 11 -10.90 -19.68 -13.13
N MET A 12 -10.37 -18.47 -13.36
CA MET A 12 -10.28 -17.92 -14.72
C MET A 12 -9.13 -16.92 -14.86
N ASN A 13 -8.55 -16.96 -16.07
CA ASN A 13 -7.31 -16.39 -16.52
C ASN A 13 -7.41 -14.90 -16.94
N GLY A 14 -6.29 -14.19 -16.77
CA GLY A 14 -5.68 -13.17 -17.64
C GLY A 14 -6.53 -12.16 -18.43
N ASN A 15 -6.24 -10.88 -18.23
CA ASN A 15 -6.22 -9.88 -19.32
C ASN A 15 -5.19 -8.78 -19.00
N PHE A 16 -4.21 -8.62 -19.89
CA PHE A 16 -3.31 -7.48 -19.94
C PHE A 16 -3.96 -6.39 -20.81
N TYR A 17 -3.98 -5.15 -20.31
CA TYR A 17 -4.35 -3.98 -21.10
C TYR A 17 -3.13 -3.06 -21.22
N THR A 18 -2.67 -2.83 -22.45
CA THR A 18 -1.77 -1.75 -22.81
C THR A 18 -2.62 -0.48 -23.00
N ILE A 19 -2.28 0.62 -22.34
CA ILE A 19 -2.87 1.94 -22.63
C ILE A 19 -1.77 2.87 -23.11
N ILE A 20 -1.92 3.31 -24.35
CA ILE A 20 -1.07 4.26 -25.07
C ILE A 20 -1.31 5.67 -24.52
N LYS A 21 -0.23 6.44 -24.33
CA LYS A 21 -0.28 7.87 -23.96
C LYS A 21 -0.85 8.68 -25.12
N ASN A 22 -1.79 9.58 -24.83
CA ASN A 22 -2.01 10.75 -25.69
C ASN A 22 -2.16 12.02 -24.83
N ASN A 23 -1.13 12.88 -24.90
CA ASN A 23 -1.25 14.30 -24.62
C ASN A 23 -1.29 15.01 -25.99
N ASN A 24 -2.38 15.74 -26.21
CA ASN A 24 -2.70 16.57 -27.36
C ASN A 24 -3.01 15.87 -28.69
N ASN A 25 -4.24 16.14 -29.13
CA ASN A 25 -4.82 15.99 -30.46
C ASN A 25 -5.46 14.64 -30.79
N ASN A 26 -6.79 14.69 -30.87
CA ASN A 26 -7.66 14.05 -31.85
C ASN A 26 -7.21 12.70 -32.43
N HIS A 27 -7.39 11.59 -31.69
CA HIS A 27 -7.73 10.30 -32.30
C HIS A 27 -8.01 9.24 -31.23
N PHE A 28 -9.23 8.72 -31.16
CA PHE A 28 -9.51 7.39 -30.59
C PHE A 28 -8.86 6.32 -31.49
N GLN A 29 -8.36 5.19 -30.97
CA GLN A 29 -8.67 3.82 -31.43
C GLN A 29 -7.88 2.71 -30.65
N SER A 30 -8.66 1.79 -30.06
CA SER A 30 -8.58 0.31 -29.95
C SER A 30 -7.40 -0.47 -29.29
N ILE A 31 -7.78 -1.56 -28.61
CA ILE A 31 -7.04 -2.52 -27.76
C ILE A 31 -6.49 -3.73 -28.56
N ARG A 32 -5.33 -4.34 -28.18
CA ARG A 32 -5.04 -5.78 -28.44
C ARG A 32 -3.97 -6.44 -27.50
N LEU A 33 -4.42 -7.44 -26.71
CA LEU A 33 -3.85 -8.73 -26.16
C LEU A 33 -2.38 -9.16 -26.49
N MET A 34 -1.57 -9.97 -25.74
CA MET A 34 -1.66 -10.98 -24.64
C MET A 34 -0.28 -11.32 -23.96
N SER A 35 -0.33 -11.70 -22.66
CA SER A 35 0.31 -12.80 -21.87
C SER A 35 1.83 -13.14 -21.81
N ILE A 36 2.36 -13.38 -20.58
CA ILE A 36 3.10 -14.59 -20.08
C ILE A 36 3.44 -14.50 -18.56
N ALA A 37 3.31 -15.61 -17.85
CA ALA A 37 3.38 -15.78 -16.39
C ALA A 37 4.81 -15.88 -15.79
N LYS A 38 4.97 -15.45 -14.53
CA LYS A 38 5.71 -16.13 -13.44
C LYS A 38 5.50 -15.44 -12.08
N ASN A 39 5.35 -16.28 -11.07
CA ASN A 39 5.01 -16.06 -9.67
C ASN A 39 6.04 -15.21 -8.89
N VAL A 40 5.59 -14.14 -8.21
CA VAL A 40 6.16 -13.57 -6.96
C VAL A 40 5.15 -12.59 -6.36
N ASP A 41 5.10 -12.57 -5.04
CA ASP A 41 4.03 -12.05 -4.18
C ASP A 41 3.56 -10.61 -4.41
N GLN A 42 2.22 -10.48 -4.44
CA GLN A 42 1.36 -9.36 -4.03
C GLN A 42 2.07 -8.02 -3.70
N VAL A 43 2.12 -7.11 -4.69
CA VAL A 43 2.19 -5.67 -4.43
C VAL A 43 1.12 -4.99 -5.27
N SER A 44 0.18 -4.36 -4.57
CA SER A 44 -0.99 -3.67 -5.12
C SER A 44 -0.58 -2.44 -5.95
N PRO A 45 -1.10 -2.23 -7.18
CA PRO A 45 -0.77 -1.05 -7.98
C PRO A 45 -1.84 0.04 -7.76
N SER A 46 -1.52 1.07 -6.98
CA SER A 46 -2.31 2.31 -6.92
C SER A 46 -1.51 3.50 -7.50
N SER A 47 -1.77 3.79 -8.78
CA SER A 47 -1.83 5.12 -9.43
C SER A 47 -0.72 6.18 -9.16
N SER A 48 0.23 6.22 -10.09
CA SER A 48 1.21 7.26 -10.54
C SER A 48 1.29 8.66 -9.89
N ASP A 49 2.46 9.00 -9.33
CA ASP A 49 3.40 10.06 -9.80
C ASP A 49 4.73 9.90 -9.00
N THR A 50 5.86 9.61 -9.65
CA THR A 50 7.10 9.07 -9.02
C THR A 50 6.84 7.89 -8.07
N ALA A 51 6.81 6.66 -8.59
CA ALA A 51 6.52 5.47 -7.79
C ALA A 51 7.70 5.12 -6.87
N PHE A 52 7.78 5.78 -5.72
CA PHE A 52 8.71 5.41 -4.66
C PHE A 52 8.37 4.02 -4.12
N LYS A 53 9.36 3.14 -4.05
CA LYS A 53 9.19 1.80 -3.51
C LYS A 53 9.15 1.88 -1.98
N ILE A 54 8.03 1.45 -1.39
CA ILE A 54 7.91 1.30 0.06
C ILE A 54 8.48 -0.07 0.43
N GLU A 55 9.41 -0.09 1.38
CA GLU A 55 9.97 -1.30 1.97
C GLU A 55 9.46 -1.48 3.39
N HIS A 56 9.05 -2.71 3.73
CA HIS A 56 8.71 -3.08 5.10
C HIS A 56 9.88 -3.81 5.76
N ASP A 57 10.58 -3.11 6.67
CA ASP A 57 11.64 -3.71 7.48
C ASP A 57 11.06 -4.20 8.81
N VAL A 58 10.74 -5.50 8.84
CA VAL A 58 10.18 -6.17 10.01
C VAL A 58 11.17 -6.18 11.19
N LYS A 59 12.47 -6.25 10.92
CA LYS A 59 13.50 -6.32 11.97
C LYS A 59 13.65 -4.98 12.68
N GLN A 60 13.64 -3.90 11.91
CA GLN A 60 13.68 -2.53 12.44
C GLN A 60 12.30 -1.99 12.83
N GLN A 61 11.25 -2.80 12.64
CA GLN A 61 9.86 -2.41 12.90
C GLN A 61 9.49 -1.07 12.26
N LYS A 62 9.87 -0.90 10.98
CA LYS A 62 9.60 0.33 10.24
C LYS A 62 9.19 0.07 8.79
N PHE A 63 8.29 0.93 8.30
CA PHE A 63 8.06 1.09 6.87
C PHE A 63 8.91 2.26 6.39
N ARG A 64 9.64 2.08 5.29
CA ARG A 64 10.54 3.11 4.77
C ARG A 64 10.45 3.30 3.28
N ILE A 65 10.83 4.49 2.83
CA ILE A 65 11.17 4.81 1.45
C ILE A 65 12.59 5.35 1.47
N ASN A 66 13.46 4.77 0.66
CA ASN A 66 14.82 5.28 0.48
C ASN A 66 14.83 6.18 -0.76
N PHE A 67 15.22 7.44 -0.59
CA PHE A 67 15.42 8.38 -1.71
C PHE A 67 16.88 8.41 -2.13
N ASP A 68 17.74 8.57 -1.14
CA ASP A 68 19.19 8.69 -1.25
C ASP A 68 19.83 8.02 -0.02
N PRO A 69 21.14 7.72 -0.02
CA PRO A 69 21.82 7.14 1.14
C PRO A 69 21.62 7.92 2.46
N ASP A 70 21.45 9.24 2.39
CA ASP A 70 21.26 10.11 3.55
C ASP A 70 19.80 10.53 3.81
N ASN A 71 18.86 10.18 2.91
CA ASN A 71 17.46 10.60 3.01
C ASN A 71 16.52 9.40 2.94
N GLU A 72 15.87 9.09 4.06
CA GLU A 72 14.78 8.11 4.14
C GLU A 72 13.51 8.73 4.75
N ALA A 73 12.34 8.35 4.23
CA ALA A 73 11.05 8.61 4.87
C ALA A 73 10.57 7.36 5.61
N PHE A 74 10.22 7.56 6.86
CA PHE A 74 9.92 6.62 7.93
C PHE A 74 8.52 6.52 8.54
N ILE A 75 8.00 5.31 8.80
CA ILE A 75 7.05 5.10 9.91
C ILE A 75 7.60 4.01 10.81
N LYS A 76 7.82 4.32 12.10
CA LYS A 76 8.17 3.34 13.12
C LYS A 76 6.92 2.82 13.82
N TYR A 77 6.93 1.53 14.08
CA TYR A 77 5.94 0.87 14.91
C TYR A 77 6.63 0.00 15.97
N GLU A 78 5.86 -0.41 16.95
CA GLU A 78 6.28 -1.39 17.96
C GLU A 78 5.23 -2.49 18.03
N ARG A 79 5.66 -3.75 18.21
CA ARG A 79 4.74 -4.86 18.45
C ARG A 79 4.53 -5.00 19.96
N LEU A 80 3.31 -4.75 20.42
CA LEU A 80 2.98 -4.79 21.85
C LEU A 80 2.63 -6.20 22.37
N GLY A 81 2.48 -7.16 21.46
CA GLY A 81 1.92 -8.49 21.78
C GLY A 81 0.40 -8.50 21.59
N ASN A 82 -0.23 -9.66 21.82
CA ASN A 82 -1.69 -9.83 21.70
C ASN A 82 -2.30 -9.38 20.36
N ASN A 83 -1.53 -9.53 19.27
CA ASN A 83 -1.93 -9.08 17.94
C ASN A 83 -2.14 -7.55 17.81
N GLU A 84 -1.47 -6.76 18.67
CA GLU A 84 -1.51 -5.31 18.67
C GLU A 84 -0.18 -4.70 18.21
N VAL A 85 -0.28 -3.58 17.48
CA VAL A 85 0.86 -2.80 17.00
C VAL A 85 0.68 -1.32 17.33
N LEU A 86 1.76 -0.68 17.78
CA LEU A 86 1.80 0.73 18.17
C LEU A 86 2.53 1.55 17.11
N LEU A 87 1.81 2.38 16.36
CA LEU A 87 2.39 3.33 15.41
C LEU A 87 2.62 4.67 16.12
N HIS A 88 3.87 4.93 16.49
CA HIS A 88 4.22 6.03 17.40
C HIS A 88 5.01 7.16 16.75
N HIS A 89 5.69 6.92 15.63
CA HIS A 89 6.57 7.93 15.05
C HIS A 89 6.60 7.87 13.52
N THR A 90 6.71 9.05 12.92
CA THR A 90 6.78 9.26 11.48
C THR A 90 7.80 10.35 11.21
N GLU A 91 8.73 10.10 10.31
CA GLU A 91 9.77 11.03 9.92
C GLU A 91 9.76 11.17 8.40
N VAL A 92 9.76 12.39 7.89
CA VAL A 92 9.92 12.65 6.45
C VAL A 92 10.90 13.82 6.30
N PRO A 93 11.97 13.66 5.49
CA PRO A 93 12.93 14.72 5.24
C PRO A 93 12.24 15.97 4.71
N GLU A 94 12.72 17.15 5.09
CA GLU A 94 12.02 18.42 4.82
C GLU A 94 11.77 18.66 3.34
N GLN A 95 12.75 18.32 2.51
CA GLN A 95 12.69 18.38 1.05
C GLN A 95 11.54 17.55 0.42
N PHE A 96 11.07 16.52 1.13
CA PHE A 96 10.00 15.63 0.69
C PHE A 96 8.69 15.85 1.44
N ARG A 97 8.60 16.86 2.32
CA ARG A 97 7.33 17.21 2.98
C ARG A 97 6.36 17.81 1.96
N SER A 98 5.06 17.75 2.28
CA SER A 98 3.97 18.28 1.44
C SER A 98 3.78 17.63 0.05
N THR A 99 4.60 16.65 -0.31
CA THR A 99 4.49 15.86 -1.57
C THR A 99 3.46 14.73 -1.48
N GLY A 100 2.93 14.45 -0.29
CA GLY A 100 2.04 13.31 -0.06
C GLY A 100 2.74 11.99 0.27
N ILE A 101 4.09 11.94 0.27
CA ILE A 101 4.88 10.75 0.61
C ILE A 101 4.47 10.16 1.97
N ALA A 102 4.34 11.00 3.00
CA ALA A 102 3.94 10.57 4.35
C ALA A 102 2.55 9.91 4.35
N LYS A 103 1.63 10.40 3.52
CA LYS A 103 0.28 9.83 3.39
C LYS A 103 0.36 8.45 2.71
N ASN A 104 1.11 8.33 1.63
CA ASN A 104 1.27 7.06 0.91
C ASN A 104 1.90 5.99 1.81
N LEU A 105 2.94 6.36 2.57
CA LEU A 105 3.58 5.46 3.54
C LEU A 105 2.61 5.02 4.63
N ALA A 106 1.79 5.93 5.16
CA ALA A 106 0.77 5.62 6.15
C ALA A 106 -0.32 4.69 5.59
N MET A 107 -0.78 4.92 4.36
CA MET A 107 -1.78 4.07 3.72
C MET A 107 -1.28 2.64 3.53
N GLU A 108 -0.03 2.46 3.12
CA GLU A 108 0.57 1.12 2.98
C GLU A 108 0.74 0.43 4.33
N ALA A 109 1.22 1.15 5.35
CA ALA A 109 1.33 0.61 6.71
C ALA A 109 -0.04 0.18 7.26
N PHE A 110 -1.06 1.01 7.09
CA PHE A 110 -2.41 0.69 7.55
C PHE A 110 -3.00 -0.50 6.81
N LYS A 111 -2.85 -0.54 5.48
CA LYS A 111 -3.31 -1.66 4.65
C LYS A 111 -2.65 -2.97 5.08
N HIS A 112 -1.33 -2.96 5.33
CA HIS A 112 -0.62 -4.12 5.82
C HIS A 112 -1.21 -4.65 7.13
N PHE A 113 -1.48 -3.78 8.10
CA PHE A 113 -2.03 -4.20 9.39
C PHE A 113 -3.51 -4.58 9.35
N ASP A 114 -4.30 -3.97 8.46
CA ASP A 114 -5.68 -4.38 8.22
C ASP A 114 -5.73 -5.77 7.55
N ASP A 115 -4.87 -6.01 6.55
CA ASP A 115 -4.76 -7.30 5.84
C ASP A 115 -4.33 -8.43 6.78
N THR A 116 -3.46 -8.14 7.75
CA THR A 116 -3.04 -9.09 8.79
C THR A 116 -3.97 -9.13 10.01
N GLN A 117 -5.09 -8.39 9.97
CA GLN A 117 -6.07 -8.26 11.05
C GLN A 117 -5.45 -7.87 12.41
N GLN A 118 -4.36 -7.11 12.40
CA GLN A 118 -3.69 -6.61 13.59
C GLN A 118 -4.35 -5.33 14.10
N LYS A 119 -4.53 -5.24 15.41
CA LYS A 119 -5.11 -4.03 16.01
C LYS A 119 -4.05 -2.94 16.07
N MET A 120 -4.32 -1.83 15.40
CA MET A 120 -3.45 -0.66 15.39
C MET A 120 -3.80 0.30 16.52
N ILE A 121 -2.80 0.61 17.36
CA ILE A 121 -2.81 1.72 18.30
C ILE A 121 -1.95 2.83 17.69
N ILE A 122 -2.53 4.03 17.50
CA ILE A 122 -1.86 5.12 16.80
C ILE A 122 -1.67 6.29 17.77
N THR A 123 -0.42 6.61 18.13
CA THR A 123 -0.08 7.74 19.00
C THR A 123 0.56 8.91 18.25
N CYS A 124 1.15 8.66 17.08
CA CYS A 124 1.64 9.73 16.21
C CYS A 124 0.48 10.62 15.76
N THR A 125 0.55 11.92 16.08
CA THR A 125 -0.51 12.89 15.78
C THR A 125 -0.79 13.03 14.28
N TYR A 126 0.24 12.90 13.44
CA TYR A 126 0.07 12.89 11.98
C TYR A 126 -0.71 11.66 11.52
N LEU A 127 -0.33 10.46 11.98
CA LEU A 127 -1.00 9.22 11.59
C LEU A 127 -2.45 9.17 12.07
N GLN A 128 -2.75 9.69 13.28
CA GLN A 128 -4.12 9.83 13.77
C GLN A 128 -4.99 10.67 12.82
N LYS A 129 -4.44 11.78 12.30
CA LYS A 129 -5.15 12.63 11.32
C LYS A 129 -5.43 11.88 10.02
N VAL A 130 -4.46 11.08 9.53
CA VAL A 130 -4.63 10.29 8.30
C VAL A 130 -5.65 9.17 8.50
N ASP A 131 -5.57 8.43 9.61
CA ASP A 131 -6.53 7.35 9.93
C ASP A 131 -7.96 7.89 10.06
N LYS A 132 -8.14 9.03 10.73
CA LYS A 132 -9.44 9.70 10.80
C LYS A 132 -9.97 10.05 9.41
N LYS A 133 -9.16 10.64 8.54
CA LYS A 133 -9.58 10.97 7.16
C LYS A 133 -9.99 9.72 6.39
N ARG A 134 -9.20 8.64 6.48
CA ARG A 134 -9.50 7.36 5.85
C ARG A 134 -10.86 6.80 6.27
N LYS A 135 -11.14 6.76 7.58
CA LYS A 135 -12.38 6.21 8.12
C LYS A 135 -13.62 7.00 7.71
N ASN A 136 -13.51 8.32 7.55
CA ASN A 136 -14.63 9.16 7.11
C ASN A 136 -15.05 8.90 5.66
N VAL A 137 -14.17 8.37 4.81
CA VAL A 137 -14.49 8.07 3.39
C VAL A 137 -15.41 6.85 3.26
N VAL A 138 -15.41 5.95 4.24
CA VAL A 138 -16.19 4.69 4.19
C VAL A 138 -17.65 4.89 4.64
N VAL A 139 -18.01 6.07 5.15
CA VAL A 139 -19.33 6.32 5.79
C VAL A 139 -20.32 7.07 4.89
N ASN A 140 -20.07 7.15 3.58
CA ASN A 140 -20.88 7.98 2.67
C ASN A 140 -21.31 7.23 1.41
#